data_AF-A0A668TQK1-F1
#
_entry.id   AF-A0A668TQK1-F1
#
_cell.length_a   1.000
_cell.length_b   1.000
_cell.length_c   1.000
_cell.angle_alpha   90.00
_cell.angle_beta   90.00
_cell.angle_gamma   90.00
#
_symmetry.space_group_name_H-M   'P 1'
#
loop_
_entity.id
_entity.type
_entity.pdbx_description
1 polymer ?
#
loop_
_entity_poly.entity_id
_entity_poly.type
_entity_poly.pdbx_seq_one_letter_code
_entity_poly.pdbx_strand_id
1 'polypeptide(L)'
;MEQEEALCFLKAFLEAFPAALEEGASLPVSPLSRKVTMEELHGESLELGLRLLASRGASPRLSALLCQAAYSQLLQTDLLPYQCPEEPEGDQEEKAEDKAVLFQSEAVQRTFLNKLIDVALAWHRNFPKVALCPSRNLQCSIHAIKNTRRKMEDKHLALAEFNQLFGIQDDVDRAYYAVFDGHGGVDAATYAATHLHVVLSKQEMLQSDATTAFKTAFKHTDDMFRNKAKRERLRSGSTGVAVLIQDQELTVAWLGDSQAILVRDGHVVRLMDPHKPEREDEKQRIEDLGGCITFMGCWRVNGTYAVSRAIGDFDQKPFVSGDADCLTMKLQGDEDYVLLACDGFFDAIKASAVPHLVMDALKLAGNPEGGNAPMEQSEDDVGARVAQQLVGNAKTAGSSDNITVMVVFLRPPEQLLTQ
;
A
#
# COMPACT_ATOMS: atom_id res chain seq x y z
N MET A 1 -2.71 -6.60 -28.80
CA MET A 1 -3.34 -7.29 -27.66
C MET A 1 -3.79 -6.27 -26.63
N GLU A 2 -2.88 -5.56 -25.94
CA GLU A 2 -3.24 -4.57 -24.90
C GLU A 2 -4.25 -3.48 -25.34
N GLN A 3 -4.07 -2.88 -26.53
CA GLN A 3 -5.00 -1.84 -27.00
C GLN A 3 -6.40 -2.40 -27.30
N GLU A 4 -6.49 -3.62 -27.82
CA GLU A 4 -7.77 -4.24 -28.17
C GLU A 4 -8.53 -4.63 -26.89
N GLU A 5 -7.82 -5.20 -25.90
CA GLU A 5 -8.36 -5.47 -24.57
C GLU A 5 -8.83 -4.18 -23.89
N ALA A 6 -8.04 -3.11 -23.97
CA ALA A 6 -8.42 -1.82 -23.42
C ALA A 6 -9.68 -1.26 -24.09
N LEU A 7 -9.79 -1.32 -25.41
CA LEU A 7 -10.99 -0.89 -26.14
C LEU A 7 -12.21 -1.75 -25.80
N CYS A 8 -12.04 -3.06 -25.65
CA CYS A 8 -13.10 -3.97 -25.22
C CYS A 8 -13.60 -3.62 -23.81
N PHE A 9 -12.68 -3.37 -22.88
CA PHE A 9 -13.00 -2.92 -21.53
C PHE A 9 -13.75 -1.58 -21.56
N LEU A 10 -13.23 -0.59 -22.28
CA LEU A 10 -13.83 0.75 -22.36
C LEU A 10 -15.27 0.69 -22.89
N LYS A 11 -15.53 -0.15 -23.90
CA LYS A 11 -16.87 -0.37 -24.42
C LYS A 11 -17.81 -0.90 -23.33
N ALA A 12 -17.43 -1.97 -22.64
CA ALA A 12 -18.23 -2.57 -21.56
C ALA A 12 -18.43 -1.62 -20.37
N PHE A 13 -17.40 -0.84 -20.03
CA PHE A 13 -17.46 0.18 -18.99
C PHE A 13 -18.48 1.27 -19.33
N LEU A 14 -18.48 1.78 -20.56
CA LEU A 14 -19.41 2.81 -21.02
C LEU A 14 -20.85 2.29 -21.18
N GLU A 15 -21.04 1.00 -21.48
CA GLU A 15 -22.36 0.36 -21.44
C GLU A 15 -22.93 0.34 -20.01
N ALA A 16 -22.08 0.15 -18.99
CA ALA A 16 -22.47 0.20 -17.58
C ALA A 16 -22.65 1.62 -17.04
N PHE A 17 -22.00 2.62 -17.64
CA PHE A 17 -22.08 4.04 -17.27
C PHE A 17 -22.42 4.90 -18.49
N PRO A 18 -23.66 4.81 -19.02
CA PRO A 18 -24.06 5.49 -20.25
C PRO A 18 -24.20 7.01 -20.10
N ALA A 19 -24.23 7.52 -18.87
CA ALA A 19 -24.38 8.93 -18.54
C ALA A 19 -23.59 9.26 -17.26
N ALA A 20 -23.41 10.56 -17.01
CA ALA A 20 -22.84 11.05 -15.76
C ALA A 20 -23.68 10.63 -14.55
N LEU A 21 -23.00 10.36 -13.44
CA LEU A 21 -23.63 10.08 -12.16
C LEU A 21 -24.36 11.32 -11.65
N GLU A 22 -25.66 11.16 -11.41
CA GLU A 22 -26.55 12.21 -10.93
C GLU A 22 -26.25 12.63 -9.50
N GLU A 23 -26.53 13.89 -9.17
CA GLU A 23 -26.42 14.42 -7.83
C GLU A 23 -27.40 13.70 -6.88
N GLY A 24 -26.93 13.29 -5.70
CA GLY A 24 -27.74 12.55 -4.73
C GLY A 24 -27.91 11.05 -5.02
N ALA A 25 -27.51 10.55 -6.19
CA ALA A 25 -27.47 9.12 -6.47
C ALA A 25 -26.30 8.45 -5.73
N SER A 26 -26.50 7.23 -5.23
CA SER A 26 -25.44 6.48 -4.55
C SER A 26 -24.29 6.17 -5.51
N LEU A 27 -23.06 6.37 -5.07
CA LEU A 27 -21.89 6.04 -5.86
C LEU A 27 -21.74 4.53 -6.06
N PRO A 28 -21.18 4.07 -7.20
CA PRO A 28 -20.94 2.65 -7.46
C PRO A 28 -19.92 2.04 -6.48
N VAL A 29 -19.08 2.87 -5.87
CA VAL A 29 -18.13 2.50 -4.81
C VAL A 29 -18.24 3.56 -3.71
N SER A 30 -18.34 3.11 -2.46
CA SER A 30 -18.40 4.02 -1.31
C SER A 30 -17.05 4.70 -1.06
N PRO A 31 -17.01 6.02 -0.85
CA PRO A 31 -15.82 6.73 -0.40
C PRO A 31 -15.32 6.20 0.95
N LEU A 32 -14.01 6.34 1.19
CA LEU A 32 -13.38 5.97 2.47
C LEU A 32 -13.80 6.89 3.61
N SER A 33 -13.89 8.19 3.33
CA SER A 33 -14.21 9.22 4.31
C SER A 33 -15.51 9.92 3.97
N ARG A 34 -16.13 10.56 4.98
CA ARG A 34 -17.27 11.47 4.76
C ARG A 34 -16.81 12.86 4.32
N LYS A 35 -15.66 13.30 4.85
CA LYS A 35 -15.02 14.59 4.55
C LYS A 35 -13.57 14.33 4.16
N VAL A 36 -13.04 15.15 3.25
CA VAL A 36 -11.68 15.01 2.72
C VAL A 36 -11.01 16.38 2.63
N THR A 37 -9.70 16.46 2.88
CA THR A 37 -8.88 17.66 2.62
C THR A 37 -8.29 17.65 1.20
N MET A 38 -7.71 18.77 0.75
CA MET A 38 -6.98 18.77 -0.54
C MET A 38 -5.76 17.83 -0.54
N GLU A 39 -5.10 17.63 0.61
CA GLU A 39 -3.96 16.70 0.71
C GLU A 39 -4.42 15.24 0.62
N GLU A 40 -5.58 14.91 1.20
CA GLU A 40 -6.18 13.57 1.18
C GLU A 40 -6.81 13.23 -0.18
N LEU A 41 -7.23 14.24 -0.95
CA LEU A 41 -8.06 14.08 -2.14
C LEU A 41 -7.47 13.13 -3.18
N HIS A 42 -6.16 13.23 -3.47
CA HIS A 42 -5.51 12.38 -4.46
C HIS A 42 -5.59 10.90 -4.06
N GLY A 43 -5.25 10.57 -2.82
CA GLY A 43 -5.29 9.18 -2.35
C GLY A 43 -6.70 8.61 -2.33
N GLU A 44 -7.69 9.37 -1.82
CA GLU A 44 -9.07 8.87 -1.77
C GLU A 44 -9.68 8.69 -3.16
N SER A 45 -9.43 9.60 -4.11
CA SER A 45 -9.92 9.45 -5.48
C SER A 45 -9.24 8.29 -6.21
N LEU A 46 -7.93 8.13 -6.01
CA LEU A 46 -7.19 7.03 -6.62
C LEU A 46 -7.67 5.68 -6.10
N GLU A 47 -7.80 5.51 -4.78
CA GLU A 47 -8.31 4.26 -4.17
C GLU A 47 -9.70 3.89 -4.69
N LEU A 48 -10.60 4.89 -4.77
CA LEU A 48 -11.97 4.69 -5.23
C LEU A 48 -12.03 4.32 -6.71
N GLY A 49 -11.23 5.00 -7.56
CA GLY A 49 -11.14 4.71 -8.99
C GLY A 49 -10.57 3.32 -9.27
N LEU A 50 -9.47 2.97 -8.60
CA LEU A 50 -8.84 1.66 -8.74
C LEU A 50 -9.78 0.52 -8.31
N ARG A 51 -10.52 0.67 -7.20
CA ARG A 51 -11.51 -0.33 -6.78
C ARG A 51 -12.65 -0.49 -7.78
N LEU A 52 -13.18 0.60 -8.31
CA LEU A 52 -14.23 0.55 -9.32
C LEU A 52 -13.75 -0.20 -10.57
N LEU A 53 -12.58 0.17 -11.09
CA LEU A 53 -12.02 -0.39 -12.31
C LEU A 53 -11.63 -1.87 -12.14
N ALA A 54 -10.98 -2.21 -11.02
CA ALA A 54 -10.63 -3.59 -10.69
C ALA A 54 -11.87 -4.50 -10.55
N SER A 55 -12.94 -4.01 -9.89
CA SER A 55 -14.20 -4.77 -9.77
C SER A 55 -14.88 -5.08 -11.12
N ARG A 56 -14.43 -4.42 -12.20
CA ARG A 56 -14.93 -4.57 -13.57
C ARG A 56 -13.93 -5.23 -14.51
N GLY A 57 -12.79 -5.70 -14.00
CA GLY A 57 -11.77 -6.41 -14.78
C GLY A 57 -10.89 -5.51 -15.64
N ALA A 58 -10.73 -4.23 -15.30
CA ALA A 58 -9.72 -3.38 -15.94
C ALA A 58 -8.32 -3.91 -15.64
N SER A 59 -7.41 -3.84 -16.62
CA SER A 59 -6.00 -4.12 -16.36
C SER A 59 -5.42 -3.06 -15.40
N PRO A 60 -4.40 -3.41 -14.57
CA PRO A 60 -3.77 -2.45 -13.67
C PRO A 60 -3.25 -1.20 -14.39
N ARG A 61 -2.63 -1.39 -15.57
CA ARG A 61 -2.12 -0.30 -16.40
C ARG A 61 -3.20 0.63 -16.92
N LEU A 62 -4.29 0.08 -17.48
CA LEU A 62 -5.41 0.90 -17.92
C LEU A 62 -6.05 1.64 -16.74
N SER A 63 -6.14 0.97 -15.59
CA SER A 63 -6.68 1.57 -14.36
C SER A 63 -5.85 2.76 -13.89
N ALA A 64 -4.53 2.62 -13.88
CA ALA A 64 -3.61 3.68 -13.51
C ALA A 64 -3.75 4.90 -14.44
N LEU A 65 -3.73 4.67 -15.75
CA LEU A 65 -3.83 5.72 -16.76
C LEU A 65 -5.19 6.46 -16.71
N LEU A 66 -6.30 5.72 -16.58
CA LEU A 66 -7.63 6.34 -16.47
C LEU A 66 -7.77 7.17 -15.20
N CYS A 67 -7.30 6.65 -14.05
CA CYS A 67 -7.37 7.37 -12.78
C CYS A 67 -6.51 8.63 -12.80
N GLN A 68 -5.29 8.56 -13.33
CA GLN A 68 -4.39 9.70 -13.45
C GLN A 68 -4.99 10.81 -14.33
N ALA A 69 -5.56 10.44 -15.48
CA ALA A 69 -6.19 11.39 -16.39
C ALA A 69 -7.46 12.01 -15.76
N ALA A 70 -8.29 11.21 -15.10
CA ALA A 70 -9.50 11.68 -14.41
C ALA A 70 -9.15 12.63 -13.26
N TYR A 71 -8.14 12.29 -12.46
CA TYR A 71 -7.68 13.12 -11.35
C TYR A 71 -7.10 14.45 -11.84
N SER A 72 -6.34 14.42 -12.95
CA SER A 72 -5.82 15.64 -13.59
C SER A 72 -6.95 16.59 -14.04
N GLN A 73 -8.09 16.06 -14.48
CA GLN A 73 -9.28 16.87 -14.80
C GLN A 73 -10.04 17.32 -13.54
N LEU A 74 -10.05 16.51 -12.48
CA LEU A 74 -10.65 16.90 -11.20
C LEU A 74 -9.95 18.13 -10.61
N LEU A 75 -8.61 18.18 -10.68
CA LEU A 75 -7.82 19.32 -10.20
C LEU A 75 -8.11 20.63 -10.94
N GLN A 76 -8.71 20.57 -12.13
CA GLN A 76 -9.13 21.74 -12.91
C GLN A 76 -10.58 22.15 -12.63
N THR A 77 -11.29 21.40 -11.78
CA THR A 77 -12.70 21.65 -11.45
C THR A 77 -12.79 22.53 -10.20
N ASP A 78 -13.76 23.44 -10.18
CA ASP A 78 -14.07 24.21 -8.96
C ASP A 78 -14.71 23.30 -7.91
N LEU A 79 -14.02 23.12 -6.78
CA LEU A 79 -14.48 22.30 -5.66
C LEU A 79 -15.14 23.14 -4.55
N LEU A 80 -15.15 24.47 -4.65
CA LEU A 80 -15.79 25.35 -3.66
C LEU A 80 -17.25 24.99 -3.38
N PRO A 81 -18.08 24.57 -4.37
CA PRO A 81 -19.45 24.15 -4.10
C PRO A 81 -19.58 22.98 -3.13
N TYR A 82 -18.52 22.18 -2.96
CA TYR A 82 -18.50 21.00 -2.09
C TYR A 82 -17.83 21.27 -0.74
N GLN A 83 -17.37 22.48 -0.49
CA GLN A 83 -16.73 22.85 0.76
C GLN A 83 -17.74 22.70 1.92
N CYS A 84 -17.30 22.01 2.97
CA CYS A 84 -18.08 21.88 4.20
C CYS A 84 -18.15 23.24 4.91
N PRO A 85 -19.28 23.59 5.54
CA PRO A 85 -19.34 24.77 6.41
C PRO A 85 -18.34 24.61 7.56
N GLU A 86 -17.76 25.73 7.99
CA GLU A 86 -16.91 25.76 9.18
C GLU A 86 -17.72 25.29 10.39
N GLU A 87 -17.21 24.28 11.12
CA GLU A 87 -17.84 23.86 12.36
C GLU A 87 -17.58 24.94 13.44
N PRO A 88 -18.61 25.31 14.23
CA PRO A 88 -18.44 26.28 15.31
C PRO A 88 -17.40 25.77 16.31
N GLU A 89 -16.60 26.69 16.87
CA GLU A 89 -15.57 26.41 17.86
C GLU A 89 -16.17 25.57 19.02
N GLY A 90 -15.85 24.28 19.05
CA GLY A 90 -15.89 23.53 20.29
C GLY A 90 -14.77 24.04 21.21
N ASP A 91 -14.83 23.71 22.50
CA ASP A 91 -13.94 24.17 23.59
C ASP A 91 -12.42 23.91 23.43
N GLN A 92 -11.93 23.68 22.22
CA GLN A 92 -10.52 23.49 21.89
C GLN A 92 -10.00 24.76 21.23
N GLU A 93 -9.08 25.44 21.92
CA GLU A 93 -8.28 26.57 21.43
C GLU A 93 -7.37 26.14 20.27
N GLU A 94 -7.93 25.83 19.10
CA GLU A 94 -7.17 25.74 17.86
C GLU A 94 -7.00 27.16 17.29
N LYS A 95 -5.75 27.55 17.01
CA LYS A 95 -5.48 28.78 16.29
C LYS A 95 -6.17 28.70 14.92
N ALA A 96 -6.82 29.79 14.51
CA ALA A 96 -7.55 29.86 13.23
C ALA A 96 -6.71 29.50 11.99
N GLU A 97 -5.38 29.53 12.09
CA GLU A 97 -4.43 29.24 11.01
C GLU A 97 -4.24 27.72 10.72
N ASP A 98 -4.65 26.82 11.62
CA ASP A 98 -4.45 25.36 11.46
C ASP A 98 -5.72 24.60 10.98
N LYS A 99 -6.84 25.29 10.73
CA LYS A 99 -8.09 24.65 10.28
C LYS A 99 -8.02 24.27 8.81
N ALA A 100 -7.82 22.99 8.52
CA ALA A 100 -7.85 22.45 7.17
C ALA A 100 -9.24 22.63 6.52
N VAL A 101 -9.26 23.09 5.26
CA VAL A 101 -10.49 23.15 4.45
C VAL A 101 -10.96 21.73 4.14
N LEU A 102 -12.23 21.45 4.46
CA LEU A 102 -12.85 20.13 4.25
C LEU A 102 -13.88 20.20 3.14
N PHE A 103 -13.95 19.15 2.33
CA PHE A 103 -14.95 18.96 1.28
C PHE A 103 -15.82 17.74 1.58
N GLN A 104 -17.07 17.76 1.12
CA GLN A 104 -17.95 16.60 1.15
C GLN A 104 -17.40 15.52 0.22
N SER A 105 -16.86 14.43 0.78
CA SER A 105 -16.12 13.43 -0.02
C SER A 105 -17.02 12.81 -1.08
N GLU A 106 -18.26 12.43 -0.76
CA GLU A 106 -19.18 11.84 -1.76
C GLU A 106 -19.41 12.76 -2.97
N ALA A 107 -19.54 14.07 -2.77
CA ALA A 107 -19.77 15.02 -3.85
C ALA A 107 -18.51 15.16 -4.74
N VAL A 108 -17.33 15.29 -4.12
CA VAL A 108 -16.07 15.38 -4.86
C VAL A 108 -15.76 14.08 -5.61
N GLN A 109 -15.98 12.92 -4.97
CA GLN A 109 -15.76 11.62 -5.61
C GLN A 109 -16.75 11.33 -6.73
N ARG A 110 -17.99 11.85 -6.65
CA ARG A 110 -18.92 11.85 -7.80
C ARG A 110 -18.33 12.60 -8.99
N THR A 111 -17.80 13.79 -8.75
CA THR A 111 -17.15 14.60 -9.79
C THR A 111 -15.94 13.86 -10.39
N PHE A 112 -15.10 13.26 -9.56
CA PHE A 112 -13.99 12.42 -10.02
C PHE A 112 -14.45 11.26 -10.91
N LEU A 113 -15.47 10.51 -10.49
CA LEU A 113 -16.01 9.40 -11.28
C LEU A 113 -16.61 9.87 -12.61
N ASN A 114 -17.25 11.04 -12.63
CA ASN A 114 -17.73 11.65 -13.86
C ASN A 114 -16.56 12.01 -14.80
N LYS A 115 -15.45 12.55 -14.27
CA LYS A 115 -14.22 12.75 -15.06
C LYS A 115 -13.65 11.44 -15.60
N LEU A 116 -13.71 10.37 -14.82
CA LEU A 116 -13.28 9.04 -15.24
C LEU A 116 -14.14 8.51 -16.39
N ILE A 117 -15.46 8.67 -16.32
CA ILE A 117 -16.40 8.33 -17.41
C ILE A 117 -16.09 9.18 -18.67
N ASP A 118 -15.87 10.48 -18.51
CA ASP A 118 -15.54 11.39 -19.62
C ASP A 118 -14.23 10.98 -20.33
N VAL A 119 -13.19 10.65 -19.55
CA VAL A 119 -11.91 10.13 -20.07
C VAL A 119 -12.13 8.81 -20.81
N ALA A 120 -12.86 7.87 -20.22
CA ALA A 120 -13.15 6.58 -20.84
C ALA A 120 -13.89 6.75 -22.18
N LEU A 121 -14.85 7.68 -22.24
CA LEU A 121 -15.59 8.02 -23.47
C LEU A 121 -14.67 8.62 -24.53
N ALA A 122 -13.78 9.55 -24.13
CA ALA A 122 -12.82 10.16 -25.04
C ALA A 122 -11.85 9.11 -25.62
N TRP A 123 -11.36 8.18 -24.79
CA TRP A 123 -10.41 7.15 -25.20
C TRP A 123 -11.04 6.04 -26.01
N HIS A 124 -12.32 5.72 -25.79
CA HIS A 124 -13.06 4.80 -26.65
C HIS A 124 -13.22 5.37 -28.07
N ARG A 125 -13.39 6.69 -28.21
CA ARG A 125 -13.47 7.36 -29.53
C ARG A 125 -12.11 7.51 -30.21
N ASN A 126 -11.11 7.90 -29.44
CA ASN A 126 -9.75 8.11 -29.92
C ASN A 126 -8.77 7.67 -28.84
N PHE A 127 -8.32 6.42 -28.93
CA PHE A 127 -7.41 5.86 -27.94
C PHE A 127 -6.07 6.60 -28.00
N PRO A 128 -5.57 7.14 -26.88
CA PRO A 128 -4.31 7.88 -26.88
C PRO A 128 -3.17 6.98 -27.34
N LYS A 129 -2.26 7.55 -28.14
CA LYS A 129 -0.94 6.96 -28.37
C LYS A 129 -0.12 7.17 -27.11
N VAL A 130 -0.41 6.39 -26.06
CA VAL A 130 0.33 6.46 -24.80
C VAL A 130 1.75 6.01 -25.11
N ALA A 131 2.74 6.90 -24.93
CA ALA A 131 4.13 6.51 -24.96
C ALA A 131 4.31 5.47 -23.86
N LEU A 132 4.60 4.24 -24.28
CA LEU A 132 4.79 3.12 -23.38
C LEU A 132 6.12 3.36 -22.66
N CYS A 133 6.09 4.02 -21.50
CA CYS A 133 7.15 3.82 -20.53
C CYS A 133 7.10 2.32 -20.20
N PRO A 134 8.21 1.57 -20.34
CA PRO A 134 8.21 0.15 -20.02
C PRO A 134 7.86 0.02 -18.53
N SER A 135 6.76 -0.66 -18.21
CA SER A 135 6.49 -1.06 -16.83
C SER A 135 7.23 -2.36 -16.56
N ARG A 136 7.96 -2.43 -15.44
CA ARG A 136 8.52 -3.69 -14.96
C ARG A 136 7.37 -4.62 -14.62
N ASN A 137 7.20 -5.65 -15.42
CA ASN A 137 6.28 -6.72 -15.09
C ASN A 137 6.94 -7.66 -14.06
N LEU A 138 7.03 -7.18 -12.82
CA LEU A 138 7.45 -8.01 -11.69
C LEU A 138 6.25 -8.79 -11.19
N GLN A 139 6.34 -10.11 -11.30
CA GLN A 139 5.30 -10.98 -10.78
C GLN A 139 5.24 -10.85 -9.25
N CYS A 140 4.02 -10.69 -8.74
CA CYS A 140 3.79 -10.50 -7.32
C CYS A 140 2.72 -11.48 -6.84
N SER A 141 3.05 -12.25 -5.79
CA SER A 141 2.10 -13.11 -5.09
C SER A 141 1.75 -12.48 -3.76
N ILE A 142 0.46 -12.26 -3.49
CA ILE A 142 -0.01 -11.64 -2.26
C ILE A 142 -1.14 -12.48 -1.68
N HIS A 143 -1.11 -12.70 -0.37
CA HIS A 143 -2.23 -13.27 0.34
C HIS A 143 -2.36 -12.66 1.72
N ALA A 144 -3.58 -12.28 2.07
CA ALA A 144 -3.90 -11.61 3.32
C ALA A 144 -5.16 -12.23 3.91
N ILE A 145 -5.12 -12.61 5.19
CA ILE A 145 -6.26 -13.20 5.89
C ILE A 145 -6.43 -12.60 7.28
N LYS A 146 -7.69 -12.51 7.69
CA LYS A 146 -8.07 -12.17 9.07
C LYS A 146 -7.59 -13.21 10.09
N ASN A 147 -7.52 -14.48 9.66
CA ASN A 147 -7.23 -15.64 10.50
C ASN A 147 -8.16 -15.69 11.73
N THR A 148 -7.63 -15.78 12.95
CA THR A 148 -8.41 -15.91 14.20
C THR A 148 -8.81 -14.59 14.84
N ARG A 149 -8.34 -13.45 14.33
CA ARG A 149 -8.71 -12.12 14.86
C ARG A 149 -10.16 -11.77 14.52
N ARG A 150 -10.73 -10.82 15.27
CA ARG A 150 -12.11 -10.37 15.07
C ARG A 150 -12.27 -9.50 13.82
N LYS A 151 -11.26 -8.69 13.52
CA LYS A 151 -11.19 -7.77 12.38
C LYS A 151 -9.92 -8.04 11.57
N MET A 152 -9.95 -7.65 10.30
CA MET A 152 -8.78 -7.59 9.42
C MET A 152 -8.30 -6.15 9.44
N GLU A 153 -7.23 -5.89 10.19
CA GLU A 153 -6.65 -4.56 10.38
C GLU A 153 -5.45 -4.33 9.46
N ASP A 154 -4.83 -5.40 8.91
CA ASP A 154 -3.80 -5.25 7.88
C ASP A 154 -4.32 -4.67 6.56
N LYS A 155 -3.43 -3.95 5.88
CA LYS A 155 -3.55 -3.48 4.49
C LYS A 155 -2.28 -3.78 3.72
N HIS A 156 -2.38 -3.81 2.40
CA HIS A 156 -1.23 -3.98 1.51
C HIS A 156 -1.46 -3.26 0.19
N LEU A 157 -0.37 -2.99 -0.53
CA LEU A 157 -0.38 -2.40 -1.86
C LEU A 157 0.66 -3.07 -2.75
N ALA A 158 0.31 -3.29 -4.01
CA ALA A 158 1.24 -3.62 -5.08
C ALA A 158 0.93 -2.76 -6.30
N LEU A 159 1.81 -1.80 -6.55
CA LEU A 159 1.67 -0.76 -7.56
C LEU A 159 2.84 -0.86 -8.53
N ALA A 160 2.74 -1.80 -9.47
CA ALA A 160 3.71 -1.96 -10.55
C ALA A 160 3.68 -0.78 -11.54
N GLU A 161 2.55 -0.08 -11.63
CA GLU A 161 2.32 1.05 -12.53
C GLU A 161 2.49 2.39 -11.81
N PHE A 162 3.48 2.50 -10.92
CA PHE A 162 3.65 3.65 -10.01
C PHE A 162 3.76 4.96 -10.79
N ASN A 163 4.59 5.02 -11.83
CA ASN A 163 4.76 6.21 -12.65
C ASN A 163 3.44 6.62 -13.33
N GLN A 164 2.71 5.66 -13.88
CA GLN A 164 1.46 5.89 -14.59
C GLN A 164 0.36 6.40 -13.66
N LEU A 165 0.30 5.92 -12.42
CA LEU A 165 -0.63 6.40 -11.40
C LEU A 165 -0.42 7.89 -11.10
N PHE A 166 0.82 8.36 -11.17
CA PHE A 166 1.20 9.72 -10.76
C PHE A 166 1.60 10.65 -11.90
N GLY A 167 1.58 10.17 -13.15
CA GLY A 167 1.97 10.96 -14.33
C GLY A 167 3.44 11.34 -14.35
N ILE A 168 4.31 10.54 -13.73
CA ILE A 168 5.76 10.77 -13.68
C ILE A 168 6.38 10.38 -15.04
N GLN A 169 7.14 11.30 -15.64
CA GLN A 169 7.73 11.16 -16.98
C GLN A 169 9.23 11.47 -16.98
N ASP A 170 9.99 10.81 -16.10
CA ASP A 170 11.44 11.01 -15.90
C ASP A 170 12.30 9.83 -16.37
N ASP A 171 11.77 8.97 -17.24
CA ASP A 171 12.40 7.77 -17.82
C ASP A 171 12.93 6.73 -16.81
N VAL A 172 12.58 6.87 -15.53
CA VAL A 172 12.94 5.95 -14.46
C VAL A 172 11.75 5.10 -14.10
N ASP A 173 11.87 3.78 -14.25
CA ASP A 173 10.76 2.88 -13.97
C ASP A 173 10.66 2.57 -12.47
N ARG A 174 9.43 2.59 -11.94
CA ARG A 174 9.18 2.40 -10.52
C ARG A 174 8.03 1.45 -10.24
N ALA A 175 8.26 0.59 -9.26
CA ALA A 175 7.23 -0.23 -8.65
C ALA A 175 7.25 -0.05 -7.12
N TYR A 176 6.07 0.06 -6.53
CA TYR A 176 5.89 0.26 -5.09
C TYR A 176 5.09 -0.87 -4.47
N TYR A 177 5.58 -1.39 -3.35
CA TYR A 177 4.98 -2.51 -2.62
C TYR A 177 4.96 -2.18 -1.13
N ALA A 178 3.87 -2.48 -0.43
CA ALA A 178 3.80 -2.22 1.00
C ALA A 178 2.88 -3.16 1.75
N VAL A 179 3.19 -3.37 3.03
CA VAL A 179 2.33 -4.02 4.03
C VAL A 179 2.21 -3.08 5.22
N PHE A 180 0.99 -2.91 5.71
CA PHE A 180 0.66 -2.11 6.88
C PHE A 180 -0.12 -2.99 7.85
N ASP A 181 0.41 -3.19 9.05
CA ASP A 181 -0.28 -3.92 10.12
C ASP A 181 -0.96 -2.89 11.03
N GLY A 182 -2.27 -3.01 11.21
CA GLY A 182 -3.07 -2.06 11.98
C GLY A 182 -3.37 -2.56 13.37
N HIS A 183 -3.33 -1.65 14.36
CA HIS A 183 -3.71 -1.97 15.73
C HIS A 183 -4.60 -0.89 16.35
N GLY A 184 -5.47 -1.30 17.27
CA GLY A 184 -6.43 -0.39 17.89
C GLY A 184 -7.52 0.11 16.92
N GLY A 185 -7.67 -0.54 15.76
CA GLY A 185 -8.53 -0.14 14.66
C GLY A 185 -7.79 -0.16 13.32
N VAL A 186 -8.55 -0.20 12.21
CA VAL A 186 -8.00 -0.30 10.85
C VAL A 186 -7.70 1.06 10.21
N ASP A 187 -8.05 2.17 10.86
CA ASP A 187 -8.05 3.49 10.22
C ASP A 187 -6.64 3.95 9.86
N ALA A 188 -5.65 3.78 10.76
CA ALA A 188 -4.26 4.13 10.49
C ALA A 188 -3.66 3.33 9.32
N ALA A 189 -3.89 2.01 9.29
CA ALA A 189 -3.43 1.14 8.20
C ALA A 189 -4.11 1.50 6.86
N THR A 190 -5.42 1.79 6.90
CA THR A 190 -6.18 2.27 5.73
C THR A 190 -5.64 3.60 5.24
N TYR A 191 -5.35 4.53 6.15
CA TYR A 191 -4.81 5.83 5.81
C TYR A 191 -3.42 5.73 5.18
N ALA A 192 -2.53 4.96 5.78
CA ALA A 192 -1.18 4.71 5.25
C ALA A 192 -1.24 4.07 3.84
N ALA A 193 -2.09 3.06 3.66
CA ALA A 193 -2.33 2.42 2.36
C ALA A 193 -3.00 3.36 1.34
N THR A 194 -3.70 4.40 1.76
CA THR A 194 -4.34 5.35 0.85
C THR A 194 -3.40 6.50 0.46
N HIS A 195 -2.51 6.93 1.36
CA HIS A 195 -1.80 8.19 1.19
C HIS A 195 -0.27 8.08 1.09
N LEU A 196 0.39 7.08 1.68
CA LEU A 196 1.87 7.08 1.76
C LEU A 196 2.54 7.11 0.38
N HIS A 197 2.10 6.26 -0.54
CA HIS A 197 2.61 6.19 -1.92
C HIS A 197 2.34 7.48 -2.72
N VAL A 198 1.24 8.18 -2.40
CA VAL A 198 0.85 9.46 -3.01
C VAL A 198 1.71 10.61 -2.48
N VAL A 199 2.02 10.60 -1.19
CA VAL A 199 2.93 11.59 -0.58
C VAL A 199 4.36 11.36 -1.10
N LEU A 200 4.78 10.09 -1.22
CA LEU A 200 6.07 9.70 -1.78
C LEU A 200 6.23 10.18 -3.23
N SER A 201 5.22 10.02 -4.08
CA SER A 201 5.28 10.42 -5.49
C SER A 201 5.44 11.92 -5.71
N LYS A 202 5.14 12.73 -4.69
CA LYS A 202 5.28 14.20 -4.71
C LYS A 202 6.61 14.69 -4.15
N GLN A 203 7.47 13.81 -3.63
CA GLN A 203 8.75 14.21 -3.05
C GLN A 203 9.75 14.58 -4.15
N GLU A 204 10.33 15.77 -4.06
CA GLU A 204 11.35 16.24 -5.02
C GLU A 204 12.58 15.32 -5.08
N MET A 205 12.92 14.71 -3.94
CA MET A 205 14.07 13.81 -3.81
C MET A 205 13.77 12.38 -4.26
N LEU A 206 12.57 12.05 -4.74
CA LEU A 206 12.19 10.67 -5.08
C LEU A 206 13.19 9.99 -6.00
N GLN A 207 13.62 10.69 -7.05
CA GLN A 207 14.55 10.15 -8.04
C GLN A 207 16.00 10.10 -7.52
N SER A 208 16.46 11.14 -6.83
CA SER A 208 17.87 11.34 -6.49
C SER A 208 18.28 10.77 -5.13
N ASP A 209 17.35 10.71 -4.18
CA ASP A 209 17.54 10.21 -2.83
C ASP A 209 16.20 9.65 -2.29
N ALA A 210 15.87 8.44 -2.74
CA ALA A 210 14.66 7.74 -2.31
C ALA A 210 14.62 7.53 -0.79
N THR A 211 15.77 7.44 -0.12
CA THR A 211 15.85 7.32 1.35
C THR A 211 15.28 8.56 2.04
N THR A 212 15.73 9.75 1.64
CA THR A 212 15.20 11.01 2.17
C THR A 212 13.74 11.19 1.77
N ALA A 213 13.36 10.87 0.53
CA ALA A 213 11.98 10.94 0.07
C ALA A 213 11.04 10.07 0.93
N PHE A 214 11.43 8.82 1.23
CA PHE A 214 10.64 7.95 2.10
C PHE A 214 10.49 8.48 3.51
N LYS A 215 11.58 8.92 4.14
CA LYS A 215 11.54 9.45 5.50
C LYS A 215 10.59 10.66 5.59
N THR A 216 10.67 11.57 4.63
CA THR A 216 9.76 12.71 4.53
C THR A 216 8.32 12.26 4.29
N ALA A 217 8.11 11.28 3.40
CA ALA A 217 6.77 10.79 3.08
C ALA A 217 6.09 10.09 4.25
N PHE A 218 6.80 9.24 5.00
CA PHE A 218 6.29 8.63 6.22
C PHE A 218 5.92 9.69 7.27
N LYS A 219 6.82 10.66 7.49
CA LYS A 219 6.57 11.74 8.45
C LYS A 219 5.35 12.57 8.08
N HIS A 220 5.26 13.01 6.83
CA HIS A 220 4.15 13.81 6.34
C HIS A 220 2.83 13.00 6.37
N THR A 221 2.86 11.70 6.04
CA THR A 221 1.68 10.84 6.17
C THR A 221 1.22 10.70 7.63
N ASP A 222 2.14 10.58 8.60
CA ASP A 222 1.81 10.54 10.02
C ASP A 222 1.20 11.87 10.52
N ASP A 223 1.72 13.01 10.06
CA ASP A 223 1.19 14.33 10.39
C ASP A 223 -0.19 14.58 9.74
N MET A 224 -0.39 14.15 8.50
CA MET A 224 -1.71 14.15 7.84
C MET A 224 -2.72 13.29 8.63
N PHE A 225 -2.32 12.07 9.04
CA PHE A 225 -3.17 11.20 9.84
C PHE A 225 -3.47 11.78 11.22
N ARG A 226 -2.53 12.52 11.82
CA ARG A 226 -2.75 13.23 13.10
C ARG A 226 -3.92 14.19 13.01
N ASN A 227 -3.96 14.97 11.94
CA ASN A 227 -5.02 15.95 11.72
C ASN A 227 -6.37 15.25 11.51
N LYS A 228 -6.40 14.17 10.73
CA LYS A 228 -7.60 13.33 10.58
C LYS A 228 -8.04 12.69 11.89
N ALA A 229 -7.10 12.10 12.64
CA ALA A 229 -7.38 11.40 13.88
C ALA A 229 -7.91 12.33 14.98
N LYS A 230 -7.40 13.57 15.07
CA LYS A 230 -7.98 14.60 15.95
C LYS A 230 -9.41 14.93 15.55
N ARG A 231 -9.63 15.24 14.27
CA ARG A 231 -10.94 15.60 13.71
C ARG A 231 -11.98 14.50 13.90
N GLU A 232 -11.59 13.24 13.72
CA GLU A 232 -12.49 12.08 13.70
C GLU A 232 -12.40 11.24 14.99
N ARG A 233 -11.62 11.69 15.98
CA ARG A 233 -11.38 11.03 17.27
C ARG A 233 -10.87 9.58 17.14
N LEU A 234 -9.98 9.37 16.17
CA LEU A 234 -9.34 8.08 15.92
C LEU A 234 -8.15 7.85 16.87
N ARG A 235 -7.90 6.59 17.22
CA ARG A 235 -6.82 6.17 18.13
C ARG A 235 -6.03 4.97 17.63
N SER A 236 -6.29 4.53 16.40
CA SER A 236 -5.55 3.43 15.80
C SER A 236 -4.12 3.85 15.46
N GLY A 237 -3.25 2.86 15.40
CA GLY A 237 -1.91 2.99 14.88
C GLY A 237 -1.65 1.92 13.82
N SER A 238 -0.55 2.07 13.09
CA SER A 238 -0.15 1.09 12.12
C SER A 238 1.36 1.05 11.95
N THR A 239 1.88 -0.17 11.86
CA THR A 239 3.21 -0.41 11.29
C THR A 239 3.14 -0.18 9.78
N GLY A 240 4.29 -0.05 9.15
CA GLY A 240 4.36 0.02 7.70
C GLY A 240 5.73 -0.40 7.24
N VAL A 241 5.79 -1.32 6.29
CA VAL A 241 7.00 -1.63 5.52
C VAL A 241 6.69 -1.41 4.06
N ALA A 242 7.50 -0.58 3.40
CA ALA A 242 7.34 -0.21 2.01
C ALA A 242 8.63 -0.45 1.26
N VAL A 243 8.52 -0.91 0.01
CA VAL A 243 9.60 -1.16 -0.92
C VAL A 243 9.33 -0.37 -2.19
N LEU A 244 10.27 0.48 -2.59
CA LEU A 244 10.32 1.10 -3.91
C LEU A 244 11.45 0.44 -4.69
N ILE A 245 11.11 -0.12 -5.84
CA ILE A 245 12.08 -0.56 -6.83
C ILE A 245 12.15 0.53 -7.88
N GLN A 246 13.31 1.16 -8.03
CA GLN A 246 13.58 2.24 -8.97
C GLN A 246 14.75 1.82 -9.87
N ASP A 247 14.49 1.47 -11.12
CA ASP A 247 15.47 0.86 -12.03
C ASP A 247 16.24 -0.32 -11.39
N GLN A 248 17.52 -0.14 -11.04
CA GLN A 248 18.36 -1.16 -10.39
C GLN A 248 18.54 -0.89 -8.90
N GLU A 249 17.72 -0.07 -8.27
CA GLU A 249 17.77 0.23 -6.85
C GLU A 249 16.54 -0.29 -6.14
N LEU A 250 16.75 -0.93 -5.00
CA LEU A 250 15.71 -1.35 -4.07
C LEU A 250 15.86 -0.52 -2.81
N THR A 251 14.82 0.25 -2.49
CA THR A 251 14.74 1.04 -1.27
C THR A 251 13.64 0.49 -0.38
N VAL A 252 14.00 0.11 0.85
CA VAL A 252 13.06 -0.33 1.90
C VAL A 252 12.94 0.78 2.93
N ALA A 253 11.73 1.14 3.33
CA ALA A 253 11.47 2.04 4.44
C ALA A 253 10.44 1.43 5.38
N TRP A 254 10.62 1.57 6.70
CA TRP A 254 9.73 0.94 7.67
C TRP A 254 9.52 1.71 8.98
N LEU A 255 8.36 1.45 9.58
CA LEU A 255 7.93 1.79 10.93
C LEU A 255 7.32 0.53 11.57
N GLY A 256 7.67 0.24 12.82
CA GLY A 256 7.16 -0.94 13.52
C GLY A 256 7.89 -2.24 13.15
N ASP A 257 7.18 -3.35 13.25
CA ASP A 257 7.72 -4.71 13.22
C ASP A 257 7.20 -5.62 12.10
N SER A 258 6.39 -5.09 11.18
CA SER A 258 6.28 -5.64 9.82
C SER A 258 7.67 -5.64 9.18
N GLN A 259 8.02 -6.68 8.42
CA GLN A 259 9.38 -6.87 7.93
C GLN A 259 9.44 -7.08 6.43
N ALA A 260 10.58 -6.68 5.85
CA ALA A 260 10.99 -7.03 4.51
C ALA A 260 12.31 -7.81 4.55
N ILE A 261 12.39 -8.88 3.77
CA ILE A 261 13.62 -9.64 3.54
C ILE A 261 13.88 -9.77 2.04
N LEU A 262 15.14 -9.75 1.65
CA LEU A 262 15.57 -10.08 0.29
C LEU A 262 16.07 -11.52 0.28
N VAL A 263 15.76 -12.27 -0.76
CA VAL A 263 16.39 -13.56 -1.01
C VAL A 263 17.24 -13.45 -2.26
N ARG A 264 18.50 -13.89 -2.14
CA ARG A 264 19.50 -13.89 -3.19
C ARG A 264 20.18 -15.25 -3.20
N ASP A 265 20.12 -15.93 -4.34
CA ASP A 265 20.69 -17.27 -4.53
C ASP A 265 20.23 -18.24 -3.44
N GLY A 266 18.93 -18.22 -3.12
CA GLY A 266 18.33 -19.04 -2.06
C GLY A 266 18.70 -18.65 -0.61
N HIS A 267 19.47 -17.58 -0.41
CA HIS A 267 19.91 -17.13 0.91
C HIS A 267 19.21 -15.83 1.33
N VAL A 268 18.86 -15.73 2.60
CA VAL A 268 18.23 -14.52 3.16
C VAL A 268 19.28 -13.43 3.37
N VAL A 269 19.02 -12.27 2.78
CA VAL A 269 19.73 -11.02 3.02
C VAL A 269 18.84 -10.12 3.89
N ARG A 270 19.33 -9.79 5.09
CA ARG A 270 18.62 -8.93 6.03
C ARG A 270 18.64 -7.49 5.51
N LEU A 271 17.45 -6.90 5.30
CA LEU A 271 17.29 -5.52 4.83
C LEU A 271 17.04 -4.53 5.98
N MET A 272 16.50 -5.01 7.10
CA MET A 272 16.01 -4.14 8.16
C MET A 272 16.10 -4.79 9.54
N ASP A 273 15.93 -3.95 10.56
CA ASP A 273 15.71 -4.37 11.95
C ASP A 273 14.35 -3.88 12.43
N PRO A 274 13.41 -4.78 12.81
CA PRO A 274 12.12 -4.40 13.37
C PRO A 274 12.23 -3.40 14.53
N HIS A 275 11.32 -2.43 14.60
CA HIS A 275 11.27 -1.44 15.67
C HIS A 275 10.59 -2.01 16.93
N LYS A 276 11.26 -2.96 17.60
CA LYS A 276 10.77 -3.55 18.84
C LYS A 276 11.20 -2.73 20.07
N PRO A 277 10.36 -2.60 21.12
CA PRO A 277 10.66 -1.79 22.30
C PRO A 277 11.94 -2.20 23.03
N GLU A 278 12.36 -3.46 22.94
CA GLU A 278 13.59 -3.98 23.54
C GLU A 278 14.85 -3.80 22.69
N ARG A 279 14.74 -3.25 21.46
CA ARG A 279 15.90 -2.90 20.64
C ARG A 279 16.66 -1.78 21.36
N GLU A 280 17.97 -1.93 21.54
CA GLU A 280 18.73 -1.11 22.49
C GLU A 280 18.65 0.40 22.18
N ASP A 281 18.72 0.79 20.91
CA ASP A 281 18.59 2.19 20.48
C ASP A 281 17.17 2.73 20.69
N GLU A 282 16.12 1.94 20.43
CA GLU A 282 14.73 2.32 20.67
C GLU A 282 14.42 2.44 22.16
N LYS A 283 14.90 1.50 22.96
CA LYS A 283 14.78 1.52 24.41
C LYS A 283 15.43 2.78 24.98
N GLN A 284 16.69 3.05 24.60
CA GLN A 284 17.41 4.25 25.05
C GLN A 284 16.66 5.52 24.64
N ARG A 285 16.21 5.62 23.37
CA ARG A 285 15.43 6.75 22.88
C ARG A 285 14.16 6.98 23.71
N ILE A 286 13.44 5.92 24.05
CA ILE A 286 12.20 6.01 24.83
C ILE A 286 12.46 6.42 26.28
N GLU A 287 13.50 5.85 26.90
CA GLU A 287 13.90 6.18 28.28
C GLU A 287 14.41 7.63 28.39
N ASP A 288 15.16 8.11 27.39
CA ASP A 288 15.63 9.51 27.31
C ASP A 288 14.47 10.52 27.20
N LEU A 289 13.35 10.12 26.60
CA LEU A 289 12.12 10.91 26.53
C LEU A 289 11.29 10.84 27.83
N GLY A 290 11.72 10.05 28.83
CA GLY A 290 11.02 9.84 30.09
C GLY A 290 9.96 8.73 30.06
N GLY A 291 9.95 7.91 29.00
CA GLY A 291 9.11 6.72 28.89
C GLY A 291 9.75 5.52 29.58
N CYS A 292 9.07 4.36 29.53
CA CYS A 292 9.64 3.12 30.05
C CYS A 292 9.27 1.91 29.18
N ILE A 293 10.12 0.88 29.21
CA ILE A 293 9.88 -0.40 28.56
C ILE A 293 9.53 -1.45 29.61
N THR A 294 8.34 -2.04 29.50
CA THR A 294 7.82 -3.01 30.48
C THR A 294 7.46 -4.32 29.79
N PHE A 295 7.82 -5.45 30.40
CA PHE A 295 7.47 -6.78 29.89
C PHE A 295 6.09 -7.21 30.40
N MET A 296 5.13 -7.41 29.48
CA MET A 296 3.77 -7.90 29.74
C MET A 296 3.36 -8.92 28.67
N GLY A 297 3.94 -10.12 28.75
CA GLY A 297 3.82 -11.17 27.71
C GLY A 297 4.73 -10.91 26.50
N CYS A 298 4.87 -9.64 26.11
CA CYS A 298 5.91 -9.09 25.23
C CYS A 298 6.39 -7.75 25.80
N TRP A 299 7.50 -7.22 25.29
CA TRP A 299 8.00 -5.89 25.65
C TRP A 299 7.08 -4.81 25.10
N ARG A 300 6.77 -3.81 25.93
CA ARG A 300 5.82 -2.75 25.60
C ARG A 300 6.30 -1.38 26.03
N VAL A 301 6.09 -0.39 25.17
CA VAL A 301 6.25 1.04 25.47
C VAL A 301 5.18 1.47 26.45
N ASN A 302 5.59 2.01 27.60
CA ASN A 302 4.74 2.45 28.70
C ASN A 302 3.70 1.38 29.12
N GLY A 303 4.04 0.10 28.98
CA GLY A 303 3.17 -1.03 29.29
C GLY A 303 2.02 -1.27 28.30
N THR A 304 1.90 -0.49 27.22
CA THR A 304 0.74 -0.55 26.31
C THR A 304 1.08 -1.09 24.92
N TYR A 305 2.06 -0.52 24.22
CA TYR A 305 2.28 -0.80 22.78
C TYR A 305 3.48 -1.71 22.53
N ALA A 306 3.31 -2.75 21.71
CA ALA A 306 4.36 -3.72 21.39
C ALA A 306 5.35 -3.26 20.31
N VAL A 307 5.15 -2.06 19.75
CA VAL A 307 6.01 -1.42 18.75
C VAL A 307 6.54 -0.10 19.28
N SER A 308 7.75 0.28 18.87
CA SER A 308 8.41 1.53 19.26
C SER A 308 8.25 2.67 18.24
N ARG A 309 7.82 2.34 17.01
CA ARG A 309 7.54 3.30 15.95
C ARG A 309 6.30 2.90 15.16
N ALA A 310 5.46 3.86 14.79
CA ALA A 310 4.22 3.65 14.05
C ALA A 310 3.67 4.96 13.46
N ILE A 311 2.85 4.83 12.40
CA ILE A 311 1.90 5.88 12.01
C ILE A 311 0.73 5.85 13.01
N GLY A 312 0.25 7.00 13.45
CA GLY A 312 -0.81 7.06 14.46
C GLY A 312 -0.27 7.02 15.89
N ASP A 313 -0.96 6.34 16.79
CA ASP A 313 -0.58 6.21 18.22
C ASP A 313 -0.31 7.57 18.90
N PHE A 314 -1.14 8.58 18.59
CA PHE A 314 -0.90 9.96 19.00
C PHE A 314 -0.91 10.16 20.52
N ASP A 315 -1.55 9.28 21.28
CA ASP A 315 -1.52 9.30 22.75
C ASP A 315 -0.19 8.81 23.33
N GLN A 316 0.68 8.20 22.52
CA GLN A 316 2.02 7.76 22.91
C GLN A 316 3.14 8.54 22.25
N LYS A 317 2.87 9.50 21.37
CA LYS A 317 3.93 10.37 20.85
C LYS A 317 4.44 11.27 22.00
N PRO A 318 5.76 11.43 22.18
CA PRO A 318 6.83 11.07 21.24
C PRO A 318 7.49 9.69 21.48
N PHE A 319 7.02 8.88 22.44
CA PHE A 319 7.61 7.57 22.75
C PHE A 319 7.48 6.60 21.56
N VAL A 320 6.27 6.47 21.00
CA VAL A 320 6.06 5.77 19.71
C VAL A 320 6.36 6.76 18.58
N SER A 321 7.52 6.60 17.92
CA SER A 321 7.97 7.57 16.91
C SER A 321 7.26 7.38 15.57
N GLY A 322 7.03 8.49 14.84
CA GLY A 322 6.61 8.47 13.43
C GLY A 322 7.76 8.55 12.44
N ASP A 323 9.01 8.47 12.90
CA ASP A 323 10.21 8.64 12.07
C ASP A 323 10.68 7.28 11.52
N ALA A 324 10.60 7.10 10.19
CA ALA A 324 10.91 5.83 9.55
C ALA A 324 12.43 5.59 9.42
N ASP A 325 12.84 4.33 9.54
CA ASP A 325 14.16 3.90 9.09
C ASP A 325 14.08 3.51 7.60
N CYS A 326 15.22 3.57 6.92
CA CYS A 326 15.28 3.30 5.49
C CYS A 326 16.65 2.76 5.07
N LEU A 327 16.66 1.87 4.08
CA LEU A 327 17.84 1.29 3.46
C LEU A 327 17.66 1.28 1.93
N THR A 328 18.64 1.79 1.20
CA THR A 328 18.75 1.64 -0.26
C THR A 328 19.89 0.69 -0.61
N MET A 329 19.66 -0.22 -1.55
CA MET A 329 20.68 -1.10 -2.11
C MET A 329 20.55 -1.24 -3.62
N LYS A 330 21.68 -1.47 -4.29
CA LYS A 330 21.72 -1.72 -5.73
C LYS A 330 21.52 -3.20 -6.05
N LEU A 331 20.50 -3.49 -6.84
CA LEU A 331 20.21 -4.78 -7.42
C LEU A 331 21.28 -5.14 -8.47
N GLN A 332 21.82 -6.35 -8.40
CA GLN A 332 22.83 -6.86 -9.34
C GLN A 332 22.23 -7.82 -10.39
N GLY A 333 20.95 -8.19 -10.23
CA GLY A 333 20.27 -9.16 -11.08
C GLY A 333 20.43 -10.61 -10.60
N ASP A 334 21.10 -10.82 -9.46
CA ASP A 334 21.23 -12.10 -8.77
C ASP A 334 20.20 -12.26 -7.63
N GLU A 335 19.34 -11.27 -7.41
CA GLU A 335 18.28 -11.34 -6.42
C GLU A 335 17.10 -12.20 -6.91
N ASP A 336 16.58 -13.10 -6.08
CA ASP A 336 15.45 -13.96 -6.44
C ASP A 336 14.12 -13.22 -6.28
N TYR A 337 13.87 -12.69 -5.07
CA TYR A 337 12.64 -12.00 -4.70
C TYR A 337 12.81 -11.19 -3.42
N VAL A 338 11.93 -10.22 -3.22
CA VAL A 338 11.73 -9.54 -1.92
C VAL A 338 10.41 -10.01 -1.31
N LEU A 339 10.42 -10.35 -0.02
CA LEU A 339 9.22 -10.73 0.73
C LEU A 339 8.92 -9.66 1.77
N LEU A 340 7.68 -9.18 1.81
CA LEU A 340 7.13 -8.30 2.84
C LEU A 340 6.04 -9.05 3.61
N ALA A 341 6.04 -8.98 4.94
CA ALA A 341 4.96 -9.55 5.74
C ALA A 341 4.82 -8.86 7.11
N CYS A 342 3.62 -8.95 7.69
CA CYS A 342 3.36 -8.52 9.06
C CYS A 342 3.90 -9.51 10.10
N ASP A 343 3.82 -9.16 11.38
CA ASP A 343 4.30 -9.99 12.49
C ASP A 343 3.52 -11.32 12.59
N GLY A 344 2.26 -11.36 12.16
CA GLY A 344 1.46 -12.58 12.09
C GLY A 344 2.07 -13.68 11.22
N PHE A 345 3.00 -13.33 10.32
CA PHE A 345 3.87 -14.29 9.65
C PHE A 345 5.19 -14.48 10.40
N PHE A 346 5.92 -13.40 10.67
CA PHE A 346 7.31 -13.47 11.17
C PHE A 346 7.46 -13.92 12.64
N ASP A 347 6.42 -13.82 13.46
CA ASP A 347 6.41 -14.39 14.80
C ASP A 347 6.26 -15.92 14.79
N ALA A 348 5.66 -16.48 13.74
CA ALA A 348 5.48 -17.92 13.57
C ALA A 348 6.57 -18.56 12.69
N ILE A 349 7.08 -17.83 11.70
CA ILE A 349 8.04 -18.32 10.71
C ILE A 349 9.34 -17.52 10.79
N LYS A 350 10.45 -18.22 11.04
CA LYS A 350 11.78 -17.61 11.00
C LYS A 350 12.15 -17.22 9.58
N ALA A 351 12.75 -16.03 9.40
CA ALA A 351 13.22 -15.56 8.10
C ALA A 351 14.08 -16.60 7.36
N SER A 352 14.99 -17.31 8.05
CA SER A 352 15.86 -18.34 7.46
C SER A 352 15.11 -19.55 6.87
N ALA A 353 13.87 -19.79 7.27
CA ALA A 353 13.04 -20.86 6.70
C ALA A 353 12.34 -20.43 5.40
N VAL A 354 12.21 -19.12 5.15
CA VAL A 354 11.44 -18.58 4.01
C VAL A 354 11.92 -19.13 2.66
N PRO A 355 13.23 -19.20 2.34
CA PRO A 355 13.66 -19.73 1.04
C PRO A 355 13.14 -21.13 0.75
N HIS A 356 13.23 -22.03 1.73
CA HIS A 356 12.74 -23.39 1.60
C HIS A 356 11.22 -23.43 1.38
N LEU A 357 10.46 -22.62 2.12
CA LEU A 357 9.00 -22.56 2.00
C LEU A 357 8.54 -22.02 0.65
N VAL A 358 9.22 -21.00 0.12
CA VAL A 358 8.93 -20.46 -1.21
C VAL A 358 9.22 -21.51 -2.28
N MET A 359 10.36 -22.19 -2.19
CA MET A 359 10.73 -23.25 -3.14
C MET A 359 9.74 -24.42 -3.11
N ASP A 360 9.29 -24.85 -1.93
CA ASP A 360 8.26 -25.89 -1.81
C ASP A 360 6.93 -25.45 -2.43
N ALA A 361 6.53 -24.19 -2.20
CA ALA A 361 5.31 -23.63 -2.79
C ALA A 361 5.39 -23.53 -4.32
N LEU A 362 6.54 -23.14 -4.87
CA LEU A 362 6.77 -23.10 -6.33
C LEU A 362 6.70 -24.50 -6.95
N LYS A 363 7.31 -25.51 -6.31
CA LYS A 363 7.26 -26.90 -6.78
C LYS A 363 5.84 -27.49 -6.76
N LEU A 364 5.06 -27.15 -5.73
CA LEU A 364 3.65 -27.56 -5.65
C LEU A 364 2.80 -26.92 -6.74
N ALA A 365 3.09 -25.68 -7.13
CA ALA A 365 2.39 -25.02 -8.24
C ALA A 365 2.71 -25.67 -9.60
N GLY A 366 3.95 -26.14 -9.78
CA GLY A 366 4.43 -26.78 -11.02
C GLY A 366 4.03 -28.26 -11.23
N ASN A 367 3.49 -28.94 -10.20
CA ASN A 367 3.10 -30.36 -10.28
C ASN A 367 1.61 -30.58 -9.96
N PRO A 368 0.71 -30.65 -10.96
CA PRO A 368 -0.71 -30.97 -10.76
C PRO A 368 -0.96 -32.47 -10.58
N GLU A 369 -0.08 -33.22 -9.90
CA GLU A 369 -0.31 -34.64 -9.59
C GLU A 369 -1.16 -34.77 -8.31
N GLY A 370 -2.41 -34.34 -8.40
CA GLY A 370 -3.31 -34.30 -7.24
C GLY A 370 -4.77 -33.99 -7.54
N GLY A 371 -5.33 -34.53 -8.64
CA GLY A 371 -6.78 -34.62 -8.86
C GLY A 371 -7.31 -33.92 -10.12
N ASN A 372 -7.63 -34.73 -11.13
CA ASN A 372 -8.53 -34.49 -12.27
C ASN A 372 -8.85 -33.03 -12.68
N ALA A 373 -7.93 -32.38 -13.40
CA ALA A 373 -8.21 -31.64 -14.64
C ALA A 373 -6.89 -31.15 -15.27
N PRO A 374 -6.62 -31.40 -16.56
CA PRO A 374 -5.57 -30.68 -17.28
C PRO A 374 -6.14 -29.32 -17.70
N MET A 375 -5.86 -28.28 -16.92
CA MET A 375 -5.85 -26.91 -17.47
C MET A 375 -4.43 -26.64 -17.93
N GLU A 376 -4.30 -26.15 -19.16
CA GLU A 376 -3.05 -25.59 -19.68
C GLU A 376 -2.56 -24.55 -18.65
N GLN A 377 -1.51 -24.88 -17.90
CA GLN A 377 -0.88 -23.92 -16.99
C GLN A 377 -0.12 -22.92 -17.87
N SER A 378 -0.63 -21.68 -17.94
CA SER A 378 0.14 -20.57 -18.49
C SER A 378 1.36 -20.32 -17.59
N GLU A 379 2.49 -19.93 -18.18
CA GLU A 379 3.69 -19.48 -17.44
C GLU A 379 3.31 -18.45 -16.36
N ASP A 380 2.31 -17.61 -16.61
CA ASP A 380 1.79 -16.60 -15.66
C ASP A 380 1.22 -17.13 -14.32
N ASP A 381 0.92 -18.43 -14.17
CA ASP A 381 0.35 -19.00 -12.91
C ASP A 381 1.43 -19.50 -11.93
N VAL A 382 2.65 -19.78 -12.41
CA VAL A 382 3.75 -20.26 -11.55
C VAL A 382 4.18 -19.15 -10.62
N GLY A 383 4.08 -19.34 -9.31
CA GLY A 383 4.39 -18.31 -8.32
C GLY A 383 3.18 -17.54 -7.80
N ALA A 384 2.05 -17.51 -8.52
CA ALA A 384 0.87 -16.73 -8.14
C ALA A 384 0.32 -17.10 -6.75
N ARG A 385 0.43 -18.38 -6.36
CA ARG A 385 -0.10 -18.92 -5.09
C ARG A 385 0.93 -19.07 -3.96
N VAL A 386 2.15 -18.60 -4.15
CA VAL A 386 3.22 -18.76 -3.14
C VAL A 386 2.84 -18.11 -1.81
N ALA A 387 2.36 -16.86 -1.83
CA ALA A 387 1.94 -16.17 -0.61
C ALA A 387 0.79 -16.90 0.12
N GLN A 388 -0.13 -17.53 -0.62
CA GLN A 388 -1.22 -18.32 -0.02
C GLN A 388 -0.68 -19.53 0.75
N GLN A 389 0.31 -20.23 0.20
CA GLN A 389 0.98 -21.34 0.90
C GLN A 389 1.72 -20.84 2.13
N LEU A 390 2.51 -19.77 2.02
CA LEU A 390 3.22 -19.17 3.15
C LEU A 390 2.30 -18.77 4.31
N VAL A 391 1.15 -18.16 4.00
CA VAL A 391 0.09 -17.88 5.00
C VAL A 391 -0.40 -19.18 5.64
N GLY A 392 -0.65 -20.23 4.85
CA GLY A 392 -1.02 -21.56 5.35
C GLY A 392 0.02 -22.13 6.32
N ASN A 393 1.30 -22.02 6.00
CA ASN A 393 2.41 -22.45 6.86
C ASN A 393 2.44 -21.68 8.19
N ALA A 394 2.27 -20.35 8.16
CA ALA A 394 2.21 -19.54 9.39
C ALA A 394 1.03 -19.92 10.29
N LYS A 395 -0.14 -20.22 9.72
CA LYS A 395 -1.29 -20.74 10.49
C LYS A 395 -0.98 -22.08 11.14
N THR A 396 -0.41 -23.02 10.38
CA THR A 396 -0.05 -24.35 10.90
C THR A 396 1.05 -24.25 11.97
N ALA A 397 1.94 -23.27 11.87
CA ALA A 397 2.95 -22.95 12.88
C ALA A 397 2.37 -22.26 14.13
N GLY A 398 1.05 -22.00 14.18
CA GLY A 398 0.35 -21.51 15.37
C GLY A 398 0.06 -20.00 15.39
N SER A 399 0.23 -19.29 14.27
CA SER A 399 -0.13 -17.88 14.20
C SER A 399 -1.62 -17.67 14.49
N SER A 400 -1.89 -16.69 15.36
CA SER A 400 -3.25 -16.28 15.75
C SER A 400 -3.58 -14.82 15.39
N ASP A 401 -2.68 -14.16 14.64
CA ASP A 401 -2.87 -12.79 14.18
C ASP A 401 -3.48 -12.74 12.77
N ASN A 402 -3.86 -11.55 12.30
CA ASN A 402 -3.93 -11.25 10.87
C ASN A 402 -2.61 -11.66 10.22
N ILE A 403 -2.68 -12.18 8.99
CA ILE A 403 -1.49 -12.64 8.29
C ILE A 403 -1.55 -12.07 6.88
N THR A 404 -0.59 -11.22 6.56
CA THR A 404 -0.37 -10.65 5.23
C THR A 404 1.04 -11.00 4.79
N VAL A 405 1.15 -11.66 3.64
CA VAL A 405 2.43 -12.01 3.01
C VAL A 405 2.39 -11.55 1.55
N MET A 406 3.47 -10.92 1.11
CA MET A 406 3.69 -10.46 -0.25
C MET A 406 5.07 -10.92 -0.71
N VAL A 407 5.14 -11.56 -1.88
CA VAL A 407 6.38 -11.99 -2.53
C VAL A 407 6.46 -11.32 -3.89
N VAL A 408 7.45 -10.45 -4.08
CA VAL A 408 7.73 -9.77 -5.34
C VAL A 408 8.93 -10.43 -5.97
N PHE A 409 8.70 -11.15 -7.07
CA PHE A 409 9.73 -11.87 -7.79
C PHE A 409 10.58 -10.91 -8.62
N LEU A 410 11.88 -10.88 -8.32
CA LEU A 410 12.87 -10.07 -9.03
C LEU A 410 13.45 -10.82 -10.23
N ARG A 411 13.31 -12.15 -10.23
CA ARG A 411 13.54 -13.05 -11.36
C ARG A 411 12.29 -13.92 -11.59
N PRO A 412 12.00 -14.35 -12.84
CA PRO A 412 10.86 -15.22 -13.13
C PRO A 412 10.86 -16.47 -12.23
N PRO A 413 9.75 -16.86 -11.59
CA PRO A 413 9.72 -17.97 -10.66
C PRO A 413 10.17 -19.31 -11.24
N GLU A 414 9.99 -19.52 -12.55
CA GLU A 414 10.42 -20.72 -13.27
C GLU A 414 11.95 -20.86 -13.23
N GLN A 415 12.68 -19.74 -13.28
CA GLN A 415 14.14 -19.74 -13.18
C GLN A 415 14.60 -20.13 -11.78
N LEU A 416 13.81 -19.84 -10.75
CA LEU A 416 14.13 -20.25 -9.37
C LEU A 416 14.05 -21.77 -9.20
N LEU A 417 13.14 -22.43 -9.90
CA LEU A 417 12.98 -23.90 -9.87
C LEU A 417 14.17 -24.66 -10.49
N THR A 418 14.99 -23.98 -11.28
CA THR A 418 16.13 -24.58 -12.00
C THR A 418 17.49 -24.41 -11.30
N GLN A 419 17.53 -23.71 -10.17
CA GLN A 419 18.75 -23.43 -9.40
C GLN A 419 19.20 -24.58 -8.50
#